data_AF-A0A158Q712-F1
#
_entry.id   AF-A0A158Q712-F1
#
_cell.length_a   1.000
_cell.length_b   1.000
_cell.length_c   1.000
_cell.angle_alpha   90.00
_cell.angle_beta   90.00
_cell.angle_gamma   90.00
#
_symmetry.space_group_name_H-M   'P 1'
#
loop_
_entity.id
_entity.type
_entity.pdbx_description
1 polymer ?
#
loop_
_entity_poly.entity_id
_entity_poly.type
_entity_poly.pdbx_seq_one_letter_code
_entity_poly.pdbx_strand_id
1 'polypeptide(L)'
;LQSGGHPQQQSQQQQQSSGVHLSRESSYAAGGKRNSNASAISGTSGANSEKHERGQLVDSFSKLNDLCRINNQLLIALGVGHPKIDQICTLLARYGIHPKMTGAGGGGSVFAFLKPDTSATVLSMINDELTKLDYELWQPPLGGPGVVCHNSKPDLFVMPSTMTGTSSATTSTTTDSSSHSTPSIYIHDKKITN
;
A
#
# COMPACT_ATOMS: atom_id res chain seq x y z
N LEU A 1 -32.63 -83.40 -31.78
CA LEU A 1 -31.39 -84.01 -32.31
C LEU A 1 -30.25 -83.01 -32.08
N GLN A 2 -29.24 -83.43 -31.29
CA GLN A 2 -27.87 -82.88 -31.07
C GLN A 2 -27.71 -81.39 -30.71
N SER A 3 -27.18 -81.03 -29.53
CA SER A 3 -25.83 -81.25 -28.96
C SER A 3 -24.78 -80.29 -29.50
N GLY A 4 -24.10 -79.57 -28.58
CA GLY A 4 -22.90 -78.78 -28.88
C GLY A 4 -22.57 -77.77 -27.79
N GLY A 5 -21.95 -78.23 -26.69
CA GLY A 5 -21.35 -77.36 -25.68
C GLY A 5 -19.90 -76.98 -26.01
N HIS A 6 -19.42 -75.89 -25.41
CA HIS A 6 -18.01 -75.71 -25.02
C HIS A 6 -17.93 -74.72 -23.84
N PRO A 7 -16.89 -74.78 -22.98
CA PRO A 7 -16.97 -74.37 -21.57
C PRO A 7 -16.04 -73.20 -21.17
N GLN A 8 -16.21 -72.78 -19.89
CA GLN A 8 -15.17 -72.34 -18.94
C GLN A 8 -14.43 -71.01 -19.16
N GLN A 9 -14.65 -70.03 -18.26
CA GLN A 9 -13.68 -69.74 -17.19
C GLN A 9 -14.24 -68.77 -16.13
N GLN A 10 -13.90 -69.10 -14.89
CA GLN A 10 -14.25 -68.45 -13.65
C GLN A 10 -13.02 -67.64 -13.19
N SER A 11 -13.21 -66.40 -12.76
CA SER A 11 -12.27 -65.74 -11.84
C SER A 11 -13.04 -64.95 -10.79
N GLN A 12 -12.58 -65.13 -9.56
CA GLN A 12 -13.19 -64.77 -8.28
C GLN A 12 -12.95 -63.30 -7.90
N GLN A 13 -13.88 -62.76 -7.11
CA GLN A 13 -13.72 -61.84 -5.94
C GLN A 13 -12.91 -60.54 -6.16
N GLN A 14 -13.25 -59.38 -5.59
CA GLN A 14 -13.78 -59.12 -4.26
C GLN A 14 -14.28 -57.67 -4.19
N GLN A 15 -15.38 -57.46 -3.47
CA GLN A 15 -15.96 -56.17 -3.14
C GLN A 15 -15.27 -55.63 -1.88
N GLN A 16 -14.67 -54.44 -1.92
CA GLN A 16 -14.29 -53.69 -0.71
C GLN A 16 -14.51 -52.18 -0.85
N SER A 17 -15.10 -51.68 0.22
CA SER A 17 -15.54 -50.33 0.54
C SER A 17 -14.38 -49.40 0.88
N SER A 18 -14.71 -48.09 0.94
CA SER A 18 -14.10 -47.03 1.75
C SER A 18 -12.74 -46.46 1.32
N GLY A 19 -12.76 -45.19 0.93
CA GLY A 19 -11.57 -44.33 0.91
C GLY A 19 -11.75 -43.09 0.03
N VAL A 20 -12.32 -42.03 0.59
CA VAL A 20 -12.19 -40.66 0.04
C VAL A 20 -10.70 -40.33 -0.06
N HIS A 21 -10.17 -40.28 -1.28
CA HIS A 21 -8.79 -39.88 -1.52
C HIS A 21 -8.70 -38.35 -1.46
N LEU A 22 -8.59 -37.82 -0.24
CA LEU A 22 -8.23 -36.43 0.01
C LEU A 22 -6.79 -36.23 -0.49
N SER A 23 -6.64 -35.54 -1.62
CA SER A 23 -5.34 -35.11 -2.10
C SER A 23 -4.65 -34.29 -1.01
N ARG A 24 -3.62 -34.89 -0.40
CA ARG A 24 -2.74 -34.30 0.59
C ARG A 24 -2.40 -32.85 0.22
N GLU A 25 -2.59 -31.95 1.17
CA GLU A 25 -2.09 -30.57 1.08
C GLU A 25 -0.62 -30.57 0.65
N SER A 26 -0.33 -29.80 -0.41
CA SER A 26 1.04 -29.39 -0.71
C SER A 26 1.53 -28.54 0.46
N SER A 27 2.38 -29.13 1.30
CA SER A 27 3.13 -28.42 2.31
C SER A 27 3.99 -27.37 1.61
N TYR A 28 3.74 -26.10 1.93
CA TYR A 28 4.60 -25.00 1.52
C TYR A 28 5.95 -25.15 2.22
N ALA A 29 6.95 -25.69 1.51
CA ALA A 29 8.33 -25.64 1.95
C ALA A 29 8.82 -24.19 1.85
N ALA A 30 8.78 -23.46 2.97
CA ALA A 30 9.42 -22.16 3.12
C ALA A 30 10.94 -22.35 3.16
N GLY A 31 11.57 -22.41 1.98
CA GLY A 31 13.00 -22.69 1.84
C GLY A 31 13.65 -21.93 0.68
N GLY A 32 13.29 -20.66 0.49
CA GLY A 32 13.96 -19.80 -0.48
C GLY A 32 15.28 -19.26 0.09
N LYS A 33 16.41 -19.64 -0.52
CA LYS A 33 17.71 -19.00 -0.28
C LYS A 33 17.58 -17.52 -0.59
N ARG A 34 17.66 -16.71 0.47
CA ARG A 34 17.65 -15.24 0.44
C ARG A 34 18.87 -14.78 -0.35
N ASN A 35 18.74 -14.54 -1.65
CA ASN A 35 19.75 -13.82 -2.42
C ASN A 35 19.68 -12.37 -1.93
N SER A 36 20.47 -12.08 -0.90
CA SER A 36 20.52 -10.76 -0.31
C SER A 36 21.31 -9.86 -1.25
N ASN A 37 20.63 -8.95 -1.93
CA ASN A 37 21.21 -7.68 -2.33
C ASN A 37 21.10 -6.71 -1.14
N ALA A 38 21.79 -7.04 -0.05
CA ALA A 38 21.99 -6.10 1.05
C ALA A 38 23.03 -5.07 0.58
N SER A 39 22.58 -3.98 -0.03
CA SER A 39 23.45 -2.83 -0.27
C SER A 39 23.79 -2.24 1.09
N ALA A 40 25.01 -2.52 1.56
CA ALA A 40 25.58 -1.84 2.70
C ALA A 40 25.67 -0.35 2.38
N ILE A 41 25.03 0.48 3.22
CA ILE A 41 25.19 1.93 3.24
C ILE A 41 26.68 2.23 3.51
N SER A 42 27.43 2.51 2.43
CA SER A 42 28.81 2.94 2.50
C SER A 42 28.84 4.46 2.41
N GLY A 43 29.00 5.11 3.57
CA GLY A 43 29.22 6.55 3.64
C GLY A 43 30.58 6.90 3.03
N THR A 44 30.59 7.28 1.75
CA THR A 44 31.70 8.03 1.16
C THR A 44 31.15 9.17 0.31
N SER A 45 31.33 10.38 0.84
CA SER A 45 30.87 11.63 0.28
C SER A 45 31.65 11.97 -0.99
N GLY A 46 30.95 12.02 -2.13
CA GLY A 46 31.46 12.53 -3.39
C GLY A 46 30.30 12.84 -4.32
N ALA A 47 30.27 14.06 -4.89
CA ALA A 47 29.16 14.60 -5.68
C ALA A 47 28.71 13.76 -6.91
N ASN A 48 29.48 12.74 -7.29
CA ASN A 48 29.09 11.77 -8.32
C ASN A 48 28.21 10.62 -7.78
N SER A 49 28.27 10.33 -6.48
CA SER A 49 27.49 9.27 -5.82
C SER A 49 26.00 9.65 -5.73
N GLU A 50 25.71 10.90 -5.36
CA GLU A 50 24.33 11.37 -5.18
C GLU A 50 23.48 11.32 -6.45
N LYS A 51 24.08 11.60 -7.62
CA LYS A 51 23.39 11.46 -8.91
C LYS A 51 23.07 10.00 -9.23
N HIS A 52 23.98 9.10 -8.92
CA HIS A 52 23.80 7.68 -9.17
C HIS A 52 22.72 7.08 -8.27
N GLU A 53 22.70 7.44 -6.99
CA GLU A 53 21.66 7.01 -6.04
C GLU A 53 20.28 7.59 -6.40
N ARG A 54 20.22 8.87 -6.79
CA ARG A 54 18.95 9.48 -7.22
C ARG A 54 18.38 8.81 -8.47
N GLY A 55 19.23 8.45 -9.43
CA GLY A 55 18.81 7.70 -10.63
C GLY A 55 18.22 6.34 -10.27
N GLN A 56 18.93 5.56 -9.43
CA GLN A 56 18.44 4.26 -8.97
C GLN A 56 17.12 4.36 -8.19
N LEU A 57 16.93 5.42 -7.40
CA LEU A 57 15.71 5.66 -6.65
C LEU A 57 14.53 5.91 -7.59
N VAL A 58 14.70 6.78 -8.59
CA VAL A 58 13.66 7.07 -9.60
C VAL A 58 13.25 5.80 -10.36
N ASP A 59 14.21 4.94 -10.72
CA ASP A 59 13.93 3.65 -11.36
C ASP A 59 13.14 2.71 -10.44
N SER A 60 13.49 2.68 -9.15
CA SER A 60 12.80 1.87 -8.14
C SER A 60 11.35 2.32 -7.95
N PHE A 61 11.11 3.63 -7.84
CA PHE A 61 9.76 4.19 -7.77
C PHE A 61 8.94 3.94 -9.03
N SER A 62 9.58 3.97 -10.20
CA SER A 62 8.92 3.66 -11.48
C SER A 62 8.48 2.19 -11.53
N LYS A 63 9.34 1.25 -11.13
CA LYS A 63 8.97 -0.18 -11.00
C LYS A 63 7.84 -0.38 -10.01
N LEU A 64 7.88 0.33 -8.88
CA LEU A 64 6.85 0.22 -7.86
C LEU A 64 5.49 0.74 -8.34
N ASN A 65 5.48 1.82 -9.12
CA ASN A 65 4.30 2.34 -9.79
C ASN A 65 3.72 1.32 -10.79
N ASP A 66 4.58 0.65 -11.57
CA ASP A 66 4.17 -0.42 -12.47
C ASP A 66 3.57 -1.61 -11.73
N LEU A 67 4.18 -2.02 -10.62
CA LEU A 67 3.66 -3.10 -9.78
C LEU A 67 2.29 -2.75 -9.18
N CYS A 68 2.10 -1.51 -8.72
CA CYS A 68 0.79 -1.02 -8.26
C CYS A 68 -0.25 -1.09 -9.38
N ARG A 69 0.10 -0.59 -10.58
CA ARG A 69 -0.77 -0.63 -11.76
C ARG A 69 -1.20 -2.06 -12.09
N ILE A 70 -0.23 -2.98 -12.24
CA ILE A 70 -0.49 -4.38 -12.59
C ILE A 70 -1.37 -5.03 -11.54
N ASN A 71 -1.03 -4.88 -10.25
CA ASN A 71 -1.78 -5.47 -9.15
C ASN A 71 -3.22 -4.94 -9.10
N ASN A 72 -3.42 -3.64 -9.31
CA ASN A 72 -4.77 -3.07 -9.34
C ASN A 72 -5.62 -3.65 -10.46
N GLN A 73 -5.06 -3.83 -11.67
CA GLN A 73 -5.78 -4.46 -12.78
C GLN A 73 -6.11 -5.93 -12.49
N LEU A 74 -5.22 -6.67 -11.82
CA LEU A 74 -5.49 -8.04 -11.39
C LEU A 74 -6.63 -8.10 -10.37
N LEU A 75 -6.68 -7.16 -9.42
CA LEU A 75 -7.77 -7.07 -8.44
C LEU A 75 -9.12 -6.72 -9.10
N ILE A 76 -9.12 -5.84 -10.10
CA ILE A 76 -10.32 -5.58 -10.91
C ILE A 76 -10.76 -6.86 -11.63
N ALA A 77 -9.83 -7.60 -12.24
CA ALA A 77 -10.14 -8.86 -12.92
C ALA A 77 -10.68 -9.95 -11.98
N LEU A 78 -10.33 -9.92 -10.71
CA LEU A 78 -10.89 -10.79 -9.66
C LEU A 78 -12.29 -10.35 -9.18
N GLY A 79 -12.84 -9.25 -9.71
CA GLY A 79 -14.18 -8.78 -9.39
C GLY A 79 -14.30 -7.96 -8.12
N VAL A 80 -13.17 -7.54 -7.52
CA VAL A 80 -13.16 -6.70 -6.30
C VAL A 80 -12.99 -5.20 -6.58
N GLY A 81 -13.16 -4.79 -7.84
CA GLY A 81 -13.13 -3.39 -8.26
C GLY A 81 -14.31 -2.56 -7.76
N HIS A 82 -14.23 -1.23 -7.93
CA HIS A 82 -15.31 -0.31 -7.56
C HIS A 82 -15.25 0.99 -8.38
N PRO A 83 -16.37 1.53 -8.89
CA PRO A 83 -16.37 2.71 -9.76
C PRO A 83 -15.68 3.94 -9.17
N LYS A 84 -15.83 4.19 -7.86
CA LYS A 84 -15.11 5.28 -7.17
C LYS A 84 -13.59 5.09 -7.17
N ILE A 85 -13.11 3.84 -7.04
CA ILE A 85 -11.68 3.54 -7.12
C ILE A 85 -11.19 3.78 -8.55
N ASP A 86 -11.94 3.32 -9.55
CA ASP A 86 -11.58 3.52 -10.96
C ASP A 86 -11.51 5.01 -11.32
N GLN A 87 -12.39 5.84 -10.72
CA GLN A 87 -12.34 7.29 -10.84
C GLN A 87 -11.03 7.87 -10.27
N ILE A 88 -10.63 7.45 -9.07
CA ILE A 88 -9.36 7.87 -8.44
C ILE A 88 -8.17 7.40 -9.28
N CYS A 89 -8.17 6.14 -9.74
CA CYS A 89 -7.13 5.59 -10.61
C CYS A 89 -6.98 6.40 -11.91
N THR A 90 -8.10 6.76 -12.54
CA THR A 90 -8.11 7.55 -13.77
C THR A 90 -7.59 8.97 -13.54
N LEU A 91 -7.99 9.59 -12.43
CA LEU A 91 -7.52 10.92 -12.03
C LEU A 91 -6.00 10.92 -11.82
N LEU A 92 -5.48 9.99 -11.02
CA LEU A 92 -4.06 9.91 -10.70
C LEU A 92 -3.20 9.51 -11.91
N ALA A 93 -3.74 8.70 -12.83
CA ALA A 93 -3.04 8.30 -14.05
C ALA A 93 -2.68 9.52 -14.94
N ARG A 94 -3.47 10.60 -14.93
CA ARG A 94 -3.14 11.86 -15.63
C ARG A 94 -1.84 12.49 -15.13
N TYR A 95 -1.46 12.22 -13.89
CA TYR A 95 -0.22 12.68 -13.26
C TYR A 95 0.90 11.63 -13.32
N GLY A 96 0.69 10.52 -14.04
CA GLY A 96 1.64 9.41 -14.09
C GLY A 96 1.74 8.59 -12.80
N ILE A 97 0.74 8.70 -11.91
CA ILE A 97 0.67 7.99 -10.64
C ILE A 97 -0.35 6.84 -10.79
N HIS A 98 0.06 5.63 -10.45
CA HIS A 98 -0.77 4.44 -10.56
C HIS A 98 -1.05 3.86 -9.17
N PRO A 99 -2.23 4.12 -8.59
CA PRO A 99 -2.59 3.60 -7.28
C PRO A 99 -2.97 2.10 -7.34
N LYS A 100 -2.93 1.47 -6.17
CA LYS A 100 -3.48 0.14 -5.91
C LYS A 100 -4.52 0.22 -4.79
N MET A 101 -5.66 -0.42 -4.97
CA MET A 101 -6.65 -0.59 -3.90
C MET A 101 -6.10 -1.39 -2.71
N THR A 102 -6.57 -1.08 -1.50
CA THR A 102 -6.16 -1.74 -0.27
C THR A 102 -7.36 -2.13 0.60
N GLY A 103 -7.26 -3.26 1.30
CA GLY A 103 -8.37 -3.88 2.04
C GLY A 103 -9.09 -4.98 1.25
N ALA A 104 -10.38 -5.19 1.56
CA ALA A 104 -11.20 -6.25 0.97
C ALA A 104 -11.58 -6.00 -0.50
N GLY A 105 -11.47 -4.75 -0.98
CA GLY A 105 -12.02 -4.31 -2.26
C GLY A 105 -13.46 -3.80 -2.15
N GLY A 106 -14.08 -3.47 -3.28
CA GLY A 106 -15.45 -2.93 -3.32
C GLY A 106 -15.58 -1.49 -2.82
N GLY A 107 -14.46 -0.75 -2.69
CA GLY A 107 -14.42 0.63 -2.20
C GLY A 107 -13.30 0.86 -1.18
N GLY A 108 -13.45 1.90 -0.36
CA GLY A 108 -12.49 2.24 0.68
C GLY A 108 -11.33 3.09 0.17
N SER A 109 -10.10 2.66 0.45
CA SER A 109 -8.89 3.45 0.20
C SER A 109 -8.04 2.86 -0.91
N VAL A 110 -7.28 3.73 -1.57
CA VAL A 110 -6.17 3.35 -2.44
C VAL A 110 -4.89 3.94 -1.88
N PHE A 111 -3.75 3.36 -2.25
CA PHE A 111 -2.46 3.96 -1.99
C PHE A 111 -1.65 4.01 -3.28
N ALA A 112 -0.75 4.98 -3.37
CA ALA A 112 0.17 5.14 -4.48
C ALA A 112 1.54 5.59 -3.97
N PHE A 113 2.57 5.36 -4.77
CA PHE A 113 3.91 5.85 -4.48
C PHE A 113 4.19 7.09 -5.32
N LEU A 114 4.58 8.16 -4.65
CA LEU A 114 4.98 9.41 -5.27
C LEU A 114 6.46 9.34 -5.60
N LYS A 115 6.84 9.71 -6.83
CA LYS A 115 8.25 9.81 -7.17
C LYS A 115 8.92 10.92 -6.34
N PRO A 116 10.20 10.79 -5.95
CA PRO A 116 10.90 11.79 -5.14
C PRO A 116 10.98 13.20 -5.76
N ASP A 117 10.76 13.31 -7.07
CA ASP A 117 10.77 14.55 -7.85
C ASP A 117 9.35 15.10 -8.13
N THR A 118 8.31 14.52 -7.53
CA THR A 118 6.94 15.03 -7.65
C THR A 118 6.86 16.43 -7.05
N SER A 119 6.55 17.42 -7.88
CA SER A 119 6.49 18.81 -7.43
C SER A 119 5.32 19.08 -6.48
N ALA A 120 5.49 20.04 -5.55
CA ALA A 120 4.43 20.46 -4.65
C ALA A 120 3.18 20.98 -5.40
N THR A 121 3.37 21.62 -6.56
CA THR A 121 2.27 22.07 -7.42
C THR A 121 1.43 20.91 -7.91
N VAL A 122 2.06 19.81 -8.35
CA VAL A 122 1.33 18.59 -8.76
C VAL A 122 0.54 18.00 -7.59
N LEU A 123 1.12 17.98 -6.39
CA LEU A 123 0.43 17.49 -5.20
C LEU A 123 -0.77 18.35 -4.82
N SER A 124 -0.64 19.69 -4.92
CA SER A 124 -1.77 20.61 -4.69
C SER A 124 -2.89 20.37 -5.68
N MET A 125 -2.58 20.25 -6.98
CA MET A 125 -3.59 19.99 -8.02
C MET A 125 -4.31 18.65 -7.78
N ILE A 126 -3.57 17.61 -7.41
CA ILE A 126 -4.15 16.30 -7.08
C ILE A 126 -5.08 16.43 -5.86
N ASN A 127 -4.64 17.12 -4.80
CA ASN A 127 -5.45 17.33 -3.61
C ASN A 127 -6.76 18.06 -3.94
N ASP A 128 -6.67 19.18 -4.66
CA ASP A 128 -7.84 19.99 -5.04
C ASP A 128 -8.84 19.19 -5.88
N GLU A 129 -8.36 18.40 -6.84
CA GLU A 129 -9.23 17.56 -7.67
C GLU A 129 -9.86 16.39 -6.88
N LEU A 130 -9.12 15.79 -5.94
CA LEU A 130 -9.67 14.73 -5.07
C LEU A 130 -10.72 15.30 -4.10
N THR A 131 -10.46 16.45 -3.48
CA THR A 131 -11.40 17.11 -2.57
C THR A 131 -12.68 17.56 -3.28
N LYS A 132 -12.60 18.03 -4.53
CA LYS A 132 -13.79 18.33 -5.35
C LYS A 132 -14.68 17.11 -5.61
N LEU A 133 -14.15 15.90 -5.48
CA LEU A 133 -14.86 14.64 -5.64
C LEU A 133 -15.18 13.98 -4.27
N ASP A 134 -15.05 14.73 -3.18
CA ASP A 134 -15.26 14.27 -1.80
C ASP A 134 -14.31 13.12 -1.37
N TYR A 135 -13.07 13.14 -1.87
CA TYR A 135 -12.00 12.24 -1.43
C TYR A 135 -10.96 12.95 -0.57
N GLU A 136 -10.42 12.22 0.41
CA GLU A 136 -9.33 12.70 1.26
C GLU A 136 -7.98 12.17 0.77
N LEU A 137 -6.97 13.05 0.80
CA LEU A 137 -5.58 12.69 0.49
C LEU A 137 -4.72 12.76 1.74
N TRP A 138 -4.03 11.66 2.03
CA TRP A 138 -3.12 11.52 3.15
C TRP A 138 -1.72 11.15 2.63
N GLN A 139 -0.67 11.69 3.25
CA GLN A 139 0.74 11.40 2.90
C GLN A 139 1.50 10.77 4.08
N PRO A 140 1.08 9.61 4.60
CA PRO A 140 1.79 8.96 5.67
C PRO A 140 3.12 8.35 5.18
N PRO A 141 4.19 8.37 5.99
CA PRO A 141 5.36 7.54 5.72
C PRO A 141 4.98 6.06 5.84
N LEU A 142 5.55 5.22 4.97
CA LEU A 142 5.38 3.77 5.01
C LEU A 142 6.58 3.10 5.69
N GLY A 143 6.33 2.01 6.43
CA GLY A 143 7.39 1.27 7.12
C GLY A 143 7.96 1.98 8.34
N GLY A 144 7.14 2.78 9.03
CA GLY A 144 7.54 3.45 10.27
C GLY A 144 7.87 2.48 11.41
N PRO A 145 8.42 3.00 12.53
CA PRO A 145 8.67 2.20 13.73
C PRO A 145 7.40 1.48 14.20
N GLY A 146 7.57 0.28 14.76
CA GLY A 146 6.48 -0.46 15.40
C GLY A 146 6.12 0.14 16.77
N VAL A 147 6.09 -0.68 17.80
CA VAL A 147 5.82 -0.20 19.18
C VAL A 147 7.00 0.66 19.67
N VAL A 148 6.69 1.87 20.14
CA VAL A 148 7.67 2.83 20.68
C VAL A 148 7.17 3.37 22.03
N CYS A 149 8.08 3.51 23.00
CA CYS A 149 7.79 4.17 24.27
C CYS A 149 8.04 5.67 24.15
N HIS A 150 7.04 6.48 24.53
CA HIS A 150 7.16 7.93 24.57
C HIS A 150 7.14 8.42 26.03
N ASN A 151 8.06 9.31 26.40
CA ASN A 151 8.15 9.88 27.76
C ASN A 151 7.03 10.89 28.07
N SER A 152 6.29 11.31 27.05
CA SER A 152 5.12 12.19 27.13
C SER A 152 4.15 11.86 25.99
N LYS A 153 2.90 12.32 26.08
CA LYS A 153 1.91 12.14 25.01
C LYS A 153 2.45 12.73 23.69
N PRO A 154 2.54 11.94 22.59
CA PRO A 154 2.98 12.47 21.30
C PRO A 154 1.98 13.49 20.74
N ASP A 155 2.51 14.51 20.06
CA ASP A 155 1.71 15.55 19.39
C ASP A 155 0.75 14.99 18.33
N LEU A 156 1.06 13.80 17.78
CA LEU A 156 0.19 13.06 16.85
C LEU A 156 -1.23 12.81 17.40
N PHE A 157 -1.39 12.75 18.73
CA PHE A 157 -2.67 12.51 19.40
C PHE A 157 -3.32 13.77 19.96
N VAL A 158 -2.78 14.94 19.62
CA VAL A 158 -3.40 16.23 19.94
C VAL A 158 -4.26 16.61 18.73
N MET A 159 -5.54 16.22 18.78
CA MET A 159 -6.52 16.84 17.90
C MET A 159 -6.58 18.34 18.23
N PRO A 160 -6.65 19.25 17.23
CA PRO A 160 -6.96 20.63 17.51
C PRO A 160 -8.36 20.67 18.13
N SER A 161 -8.43 20.83 19.44
CA SER A 161 -9.68 21.02 20.16
C SER A 161 -10.36 22.26 19.58
N THR A 162 -11.48 22.04 18.89
CA THR A 162 -12.39 23.11 18.48
C THR A 162 -12.75 23.91 19.73
N MET A 163 -12.39 25.19 19.71
CA MET A 163 -12.67 26.15 20.78
C MET A 163 -14.18 26.22 21.05
N THR A 164 -14.67 25.52 22.07
CA THR A 164 -15.95 25.87 22.72
C THR A 164 -15.65 26.83 23.86
N GLY A 165 -15.40 28.09 23.50
CA GLY A 165 -15.44 29.22 24.43
C GLY A 165 -16.84 29.82 24.41
N THR A 166 -17.67 29.48 25.39
CA THR A 166 -18.83 30.31 25.74
C THR A 166 -18.34 31.55 26.47
N SER A 167 -18.77 32.70 25.94
CA SER A 167 -18.32 34.06 26.20
C SER A 167 -18.44 34.54 27.66
N SER A 168 -17.44 35.33 28.08
CA SER A 168 -17.66 36.55 28.88
C SER A 168 -16.78 37.64 28.29
N ALA A 169 -17.40 38.78 27.97
CA ALA A 169 -16.91 39.84 27.10
C ALA A 169 -15.62 40.55 27.57
N THR A 170 -14.84 41.07 26.61
CA THR A 170 -14.56 42.52 26.43
C THR A 170 -13.58 42.74 25.25
N THR A 171 -14.12 43.31 24.16
CA THR A 171 -13.52 44.13 23.07
C THR A 171 -12.01 44.08 22.76
N SER A 172 -11.64 43.78 21.50
CA SER A 172 -11.11 44.75 20.51
C SER A 172 -10.42 44.11 19.28
N THR A 173 -11.03 44.30 18.10
CA THR A 173 -10.48 44.63 16.76
C THR A 173 -9.47 43.76 15.95
N THR A 174 -9.79 43.64 14.64
CA THR A 174 -9.00 43.32 13.42
C THR A 174 -8.67 41.83 13.12
N THR A 175 -9.36 41.14 12.19
CA THR A 175 -9.08 40.96 10.73
C THR A 175 -7.65 40.45 10.46
N ASP A 176 -7.36 39.37 9.74
CA ASP A 176 -8.04 38.61 8.69
C ASP A 176 -7.36 37.22 8.57
N SER A 177 -8.05 36.30 7.91
CA SER A 177 -7.91 34.85 7.90
C SER A 177 -7.11 34.37 6.70
N SER A 178 -6.31 33.32 6.87
CA SER A 178 -6.61 31.98 6.32
C SER A 178 -5.40 31.08 6.47
N SER A 179 -5.59 30.04 7.27
CA SER A 179 -4.59 29.06 7.66
C SER A 179 -5.02 27.72 7.09
N HIS A 180 -4.18 27.14 6.23
CA HIS A 180 -4.18 25.69 6.01
C HIS A 180 -2.76 25.20 6.21
N SER A 181 -2.34 25.13 7.48
CA SER A 181 -1.07 24.54 7.88
C SER A 181 -1.22 23.03 7.98
N THR A 182 -0.74 22.30 6.97
CA THR A 182 -0.31 20.90 7.14
C THR A 182 0.89 20.84 8.09
N PRO A 183 0.98 19.90 9.04
CA PRO A 183 2.19 19.72 9.82
C PRO A 183 3.29 19.14 8.92
N SER A 184 4.27 19.97 8.57
CA SER A 184 5.52 19.54 7.93
C SER A 184 6.42 18.94 9.01
N ILE A 185 6.66 17.63 8.97
CA ILE A 185 7.62 16.98 9.87
C ILE A 185 9.02 17.19 9.31
N TYR A 186 9.68 18.27 9.76
CA TYR A 186 11.14 18.39 9.72
C TYR A 186 11.72 17.72 10.97
N ILE A 187 12.37 16.57 10.78
CA ILE A 187 13.19 15.97 11.84
C ILE A 187 14.49 16.78 11.92
N HIS A 188 14.64 17.56 12.99
CA HIS A 188 15.95 18.11 13.37
C HIS A 188 16.76 17.02 14.08
N ASP A 189 17.86 16.61 13.45
CA ASP A 189 18.93 15.85 14.08
C ASP A 189 19.49 16.64 15.28
N LYS A 190 19.21 16.18 16.50
CA LYS A 190 19.95 16.61 17.68
C LYS A 190 21.10 15.62 17.92
N LYS A 191 22.27 16.03 17.45
CA LYS A 191 23.59 15.47 17.76
C LYS A 191 23.75 15.35 19.28
N ILE A 192 23.77 14.12 19.78
CA ILE A 192 24.17 13.80 21.15
C ILE A 192 25.68 14.00 21.23
N THR A 193 26.13 14.95 22.06
CA THR A 193 27.53 15.03 22.50
C THR A 193 27.57 14.61 23.97
N ASN A 194 28.55 13.76 24.29
CA ASN A 194 28.84 13.22 25.61
C ASN A 194 29.14 14.32 26.63
#